data_AF-A0A8H6QQD7-F1
#
_entry.id   AF-A0A8H6QQD7-F1
#
_cell.length_a   1.000
_cell.length_b   1.000
_cell.length_c   1.000
_cell.angle_alpha   90.00
_cell.angle_beta   90.00
_cell.angle_gamma   90.00
#
_symmetry.space_group_name_H-M   'P 1'
#
loop_
_entity.id
_entity.type
_entity.pdbx_description
1 polymer ?
#
loop_
_entity_poly.entity_id
_entity_poly.type
_entity_poly.pdbx_seq_one_letter_code
_entity_poly.pdbx_strand_id
1 'polypeptide(L)'
;MSAYQYNDIRRDGFVSAFGRFMADPGRMDRIEGSQLRSMFLPKLSREGQKALRDNFDFVRAQLKHYGVQFEEREFTGQGTALMKAALQAGKCDQVPDHIMKLQQQMHAEWISERTPEQLASNPDWVMQNKITGLHHMRAFGPKTQVIFMGWDRGSVGKAANQHPVEEARRLQDEEDERENERERLHMDYLNSRSQQTENVTPVGNYIVDCETIEREFPDMADDLSLDIHRTDTPGVFQADFNFGVLEGVMIICSEKSALDEYCAQANRDDESDWNDSVDEEGSEEETDNDDSVPATENVKLGAKRNPPASKPMTRPKKYKAGHDQPRKYLLKLKCREMGEGMIHFQASNGTINFKDKNFARFEGVADFPDVGQGVSFFARKISDVPCPSGNDWTGYSERQYEIERVNRWR
;
A
#
# COMPACT_ATOMS: atom_id res chain seq x y z
N MET A 1 18.99 -22.81 -12.62
CA MET A 1 19.29 -21.38 -12.83
C MET A 1 20.76 -21.27 -13.19
N SER A 2 21.06 -21.10 -14.48
CA SER A 2 22.43 -20.96 -14.97
C SER A 2 23.00 -19.63 -14.46
N ALA A 3 24.14 -19.68 -13.78
CA ALA A 3 24.88 -18.47 -13.44
C ALA A 3 25.18 -17.74 -14.75
N TYR A 4 24.58 -16.57 -14.97
CA TYR A 4 24.94 -15.71 -16.08
C TYR A 4 26.45 -15.48 -16.00
N GLN A 5 27.21 -16.13 -16.88
CA GLN A 5 28.60 -15.79 -17.12
C GLN A 5 28.59 -14.34 -17.62
N TYR A 6 28.82 -13.40 -16.71
CA TYR A 6 29.13 -12.04 -17.09
C TYR A 6 30.46 -12.11 -17.83
N ASN A 7 30.40 -12.03 -19.16
CA ASN A 7 31.57 -12.00 -20.03
C ASN A 7 32.34 -10.69 -19.81
N ASP A 8 33.12 -10.68 -18.74
CA ASP A 8 34.07 -9.62 -18.46
C ASP A 8 35.21 -9.72 -19.49
N ILE A 9 35.52 -8.63 -20.16
CA ILE A 9 36.67 -8.60 -21.06
C ILE A 9 37.92 -8.35 -20.22
N ARG A 10 38.90 -9.24 -20.31
CA ARG A 10 40.18 -9.12 -19.59
C ARG A 10 41.33 -8.95 -20.57
N ARG A 11 42.18 -7.94 -20.36
CA ARG A 11 43.36 -7.68 -21.20
C ARG A 11 44.36 -6.83 -20.44
N ASP A 12 45.65 -7.16 -20.53
CA ASP A 12 46.77 -6.43 -19.89
C ASP A 12 46.57 -6.16 -18.39
N GLY A 13 45.87 -7.09 -17.73
CA GLY A 13 45.48 -7.00 -16.33
C GLY A 13 44.53 -5.84 -16.01
N PHE A 14 43.70 -5.47 -16.97
CA PHE A 14 42.47 -4.70 -16.79
C PHE A 14 41.26 -5.58 -17.07
N VAL A 15 40.11 -5.16 -16.54
CA VAL A 15 38.80 -5.77 -16.71
C VAL A 15 37.82 -4.70 -17.19
N SER A 16 37.09 -4.97 -18.27
CA SER A 16 35.96 -4.16 -18.73
C SER A 16 34.65 -4.91 -18.47
N ALA A 17 33.79 -4.33 -17.62
CA ALA A 17 32.53 -4.93 -17.22
C ALA A 17 31.54 -3.85 -16.78
N PHE A 18 30.26 -4.00 -17.15
CA PHE A 18 29.17 -3.06 -16.78
C PHE A 18 29.49 -1.61 -17.14
N GLY A 19 30.13 -1.39 -18.28
CA GLY A 19 30.57 -0.07 -18.72
C GLY A 19 31.74 0.53 -17.93
N ARG A 20 32.36 -0.22 -17.00
CA ARG A 20 33.51 0.21 -16.18
C ARG A 20 34.81 -0.39 -16.68
N PHE A 21 35.91 0.34 -16.49
CA PHE A 21 37.27 -0.09 -16.82
C PHE A 21 38.12 -0.10 -15.55
N MET A 22 38.41 -1.31 -15.07
CA MET A 22 38.98 -1.56 -13.74
C MET A 22 40.33 -2.26 -13.83
N ALA A 23 41.23 -2.01 -12.90
CA ALA A 23 42.49 -2.75 -12.79
C ALA A 23 42.26 -4.11 -12.09
N ASP A 24 43.00 -5.13 -12.54
CA ASP A 24 43.00 -6.50 -12.00
C ASP A 24 44.43 -6.86 -11.49
N PRO A 25 44.58 -7.44 -10.28
CA PRO A 25 43.53 -7.77 -9.31
C PRO A 25 42.93 -6.54 -8.59
N GLY A 26 41.77 -6.74 -7.95
CA GLY A 26 41.14 -5.74 -7.08
C GLY A 26 39.92 -5.01 -7.65
N ARG A 27 39.70 -5.06 -8.98
CA ARG A 27 38.54 -4.46 -9.69
C ARG A 27 38.26 -3.01 -9.28
N MET A 28 39.30 -2.19 -9.31
CA MET A 28 39.22 -0.79 -8.91
C MET A 28 39.22 0.15 -10.12
N ASP A 29 38.30 1.11 -10.12
CA ASP A 29 38.31 2.22 -11.07
C ASP A 29 39.47 3.18 -10.79
N ARG A 30 39.86 3.93 -11.81
CA ARG A 30 40.85 5.00 -11.68
C ARG A 30 40.27 6.15 -10.83
N ILE A 31 41.07 6.61 -9.87
CA ILE A 31 40.84 7.86 -9.15
C ILE A 31 41.73 8.94 -9.78
N GLU A 32 41.20 10.15 -9.95
CA GLU A 32 41.95 11.26 -10.53
C GLU A 32 43.19 11.63 -9.70
N GLY A 33 44.28 12.03 -10.37
CA GLY A 33 45.55 12.37 -9.73
C GLY A 33 45.41 13.47 -8.67
N SER A 34 44.55 14.45 -8.91
CA SER A 34 44.23 15.52 -7.95
C SER A 34 43.63 14.97 -6.64
N GLN A 35 42.69 14.03 -6.73
CA GLN A 35 42.10 13.37 -5.57
C GLN A 35 43.09 12.42 -4.90
N LEU A 36 43.90 11.67 -5.65
CA LEU A 36 44.99 10.88 -5.06
C LEU A 36 45.99 11.77 -4.28
N ARG A 37 46.30 12.96 -4.80
CA ARG A 37 47.14 13.94 -4.10
C ARG A 37 46.50 14.40 -2.79
N SER A 38 45.22 14.75 -2.78
CA SER A 38 44.53 15.13 -1.53
C SER A 38 44.44 13.96 -0.54
N MET A 39 44.37 12.72 -1.05
CA MET A 39 44.30 11.53 -0.21
C MET A 39 45.62 11.20 0.47
N PHE A 40 46.78 11.38 -0.20
CA PHE A 40 48.09 10.90 0.25
C PHE A 40 49.08 11.99 0.66
N LEU A 41 48.91 13.23 0.18
CA LEU A 41 49.86 14.33 0.39
C LEU A 41 49.24 15.51 1.15
N PRO A 42 50.01 16.18 2.04
CA PRO A 42 51.34 15.80 2.51
C PRO A 42 51.30 14.61 3.49
N LYS A 43 50.16 14.41 4.16
CA LYS A 43 49.89 13.30 5.08
C LYS A 43 48.70 12.49 4.56
N LEU A 44 48.67 11.21 4.93
CA LEU A 44 47.58 10.32 4.55
C LEU A 44 46.29 10.78 5.23
N SER A 45 45.28 11.13 4.44
CA SER A 45 43.97 11.57 4.90
C SER A 45 43.13 10.40 5.43
N ARG A 46 42.00 10.71 6.08
CA ARG A 46 41.02 9.69 6.50
C ARG A 46 40.45 8.91 5.30
N GLU A 47 40.21 9.58 4.18
CA GLU A 47 39.75 8.96 2.94
C GLU A 47 40.81 8.00 2.39
N GLY A 48 42.07 8.42 2.34
CA GLY A 48 43.20 7.57 1.96
C GLY A 48 43.38 6.36 2.87
N GLN A 49 43.29 6.55 4.20
CA GLN A 49 43.32 5.45 5.17
C GLN A 49 42.18 4.45 4.98
N LYS A 50 40.97 4.95 4.70
CA LYS A 50 39.81 4.09 4.43
C LYS A 50 40.04 3.28 3.15
N ALA A 51 40.43 3.94 2.06
CA ALA A 51 40.65 3.28 0.78
C ALA A 51 41.70 2.14 0.84
N LEU A 52 42.80 2.35 1.58
CA LEU A 52 43.82 1.32 1.78
C LEU A 52 43.33 0.15 2.67
N ARG A 53 42.47 0.43 3.66
CA ARG A 53 41.89 -0.60 4.55
C ARG A 53 40.88 -1.46 3.80
N ASP A 54 40.05 -0.83 2.99
CA ASP A 54 38.92 -1.47 2.31
C ASP A 54 39.39 -2.30 1.10
N ASN A 55 40.55 -1.96 0.51
CA ASN A 55 41.11 -2.70 -0.62
C ASN A 55 42.64 -2.79 -0.56
N PHE A 56 43.16 -4.00 -0.36
CA PHE A 56 44.60 -4.29 -0.30
C PHE A 56 45.34 -4.02 -1.62
N ASP A 57 44.64 -4.06 -2.76
CA ASP A 57 45.19 -3.81 -4.09
C ASP A 57 45.05 -2.35 -4.52
N PHE A 58 44.52 -1.46 -3.67
CA PHE A 58 44.26 -0.06 -3.99
C PHE A 58 45.46 0.61 -4.67
N VAL A 59 46.65 0.56 -4.05
CA VAL A 59 47.84 1.23 -4.59
C VAL A 59 48.28 0.59 -5.90
N ARG A 60 48.30 -0.74 -6.00
CA ARG A 60 48.66 -1.45 -7.24
C ARG A 60 47.74 -1.06 -8.38
N ALA A 61 46.43 -1.06 -8.14
CA ALA A 61 45.42 -0.72 -9.12
C ALA A 61 45.58 0.72 -9.62
N GLN A 62 45.75 1.69 -8.72
CA GLN A 62 45.93 3.08 -9.11
C GLN A 62 47.23 3.29 -9.89
N LEU A 63 48.37 2.76 -9.41
CA LEU A 63 49.64 2.86 -10.14
C LEU A 63 49.56 2.25 -11.54
N LYS A 64 48.83 1.14 -11.68
CA LYS A 64 48.58 0.48 -12.98
C LYS A 64 47.78 1.35 -13.93
N HIS A 65 46.71 2.00 -13.47
CA HIS A 65 45.94 2.97 -14.28
C HIS A 65 46.81 4.12 -14.81
N TYR A 66 47.84 4.52 -14.06
CA TYR A 66 48.78 5.56 -14.47
C TYR A 66 50.02 5.01 -15.21
N GLY A 67 50.07 3.71 -15.51
CA GLY A 67 51.19 3.06 -16.19
C GLY A 67 52.52 3.15 -15.42
N VAL A 68 52.47 3.33 -14.10
CA VAL A 68 53.66 3.41 -13.25
C VAL A 68 54.20 2.01 -13.05
N GLN A 69 55.39 1.77 -13.58
CA GLN A 69 56.12 0.52 -13.38
C GLN A 69 56.63 0.44 -11.93
N PHE A 70 56.45 -0.72 -11.31
CA PHE A 70 56.94 -1.03 -9.98
C PHE A 70 57.28 -2.52 -9.87
N GLU A 71 58.13 -2.85 -8.92
CA GLU A 71 58.43 -4.23 -8.54
C GLU A 71 57.80 -4.56 -7.19
N GLU A 72 57.35 -5.80 -6.99
CA GLU A 72 56.67 -6.19 -5.75
C GLU A 72 57.53 -6.00 -4.48
N ARG A 73 58.86 -6.04 -4.61
CA ARG A 73 59.78 -5.75 -3.50
C ARG A 73 59.77 -4.29 -3.04
N GLU A 74 59.27 -3.37 -3.86
CA GLU A 74 59.14 -1.95 -3.51
C GLU A 74 57.90 -1.69 -2.61
N PHE A 75 56.99 -2.66 -2.52
CA PHE A 75 55.83 -2.57 -1.64
C PHE A 75 56.22 -2.90 -0.20
N THR A 76 56.25 -1.88 0.64
CA THR A 76 56.26 -2.03 2.10
C THR A 76 54.86 -1.79 2.65
N GLY A 77 54.31 -2.76 3.39
CA GLY A 77 52.92 -2.71 3.88
C GLY A 77 51.90 -2.62 2.74
N GLN A 78 51.07 -1.58 2.75
CA GLN A 78 50.04 -1.33 1.72
C GLN A 78 50.52 -0.44 0.55
N GLY A 79 51.83 -0.19 0.42
CA GLY A 79 52.39 0.60 -0.69
C GLY A 79 52.26 2.11 -0.54
N THR A 80 51.91 2.62 0.65
CA THR A 80 51.70 4.06 0.92
C THR A 80 52.92 4.92 0.55
N ALA A 81 54.12 4.47 0.88
CA ALA A 81 55.35 5.20 0.56
C ALA A 81 55.58 5.31 -0.95
N LEU A 82 55.33 4.22 -1.68
CA LEU A 82 55.45 4.16 -3.14
C LEU A 82 54.44 5.08 -3.81
N MET A 83 53.17 5.07 -3.37
CA MET A 83 52.14 5.98 -3.87
C MET A 83 52.52 7.44 -3.66
N LYS A 84 53.02 7.81 -2.46
CA LYS A 84 53.49 9.17 -2.18
C LYS A 84 54.62 9.58 -3.11
N ALA A 85 55.61 8.71 -3.33
CA ALA A 85 56.73 8.98 -4.22
C ALA A 85 56.27 9.17 -5.68
N ALA A 86 55.35 8.33 -6.17
CA ALA A 86 54.78 8.45 -7.51
C ALA A 86 54.02 9.77 -7.70
N LEU A 87 53.20 10.17 -6.73
CA LEU A 87 52.48 11.44 -6.75
C LEU A 87 53.44 12.64 -6.69
N GLN A 88 54.44 12.61 -5.80
CA GLN A 88 55.45 13.68 -5.71
C GLN A 88 56.24 13.85 -7.02
N ALA A 89 56.51 12.74 -7.71
CA ALA A 89 57.19 12.74 -9.01
C ALA A 89 56.28 13.08 -10.20
N GLY A 90 54.98 13.38 -9.98
CA GLY A 90 54.04 13.73 -11.05
C GLY A 90 53.61 12.55 -11.92
N LYS A 91 53.92 11.30 -11.52
CA LYS A 91 53.65 10.11 -12.34
C LYS A 91 52.16 9.75 -12.44
N CYS A 92 51.31 10.39 -11.64
CA CYS A 92 49.86 10.20 -11.67
C CYS A 92 49.10 11.44 -12.14
N ASP A 93 49.77 12.40 -12.79
CA ASP A 93 49.12 13.62 -13.29
C ASP A 93 48.41 13.38 -14.63
N GLN A 94 48.86 12.42 -15.43
CA GLN A 94 48.27 12.05 -16.71
C GLN A 94 48.25 10.54 -16.89
N VAL A 95 47.18 10.04 -17.50
CA VAL A 95 47.06 8.64 -17.89
C VAL A 95 47.76 8.44 -19.23
N PRO A 96 48.65 7.44 -19.38
CA PRO A 96 49.30 7.18 -20.66
C PRO A 96 48.31 6.88 -21.79
N ASP A 97 48.57 7.41 -22.99
CA ASP A 97 47.70 7.23 -24.17
C ASP A 97 47.36 5.77 -24.49
N HIS A 98 48.31 4.85 -24.26
CA HIS A 98 48.09 3.43 -24.51
C HIS A 98 47.04 2.82 -23.57
N ILE A 99 46.97 3.27 -22.31
CA ILE A 99 45.93 2.84 -21.36
C ILE A 99 44.56 3.42 -21.78
N MET A 100 44.52 4.67 -22.22
CA MET A 100 43.30 5.29 -22.74
C MET A 100 42.78 4.57 -24.00
N LYS A 101 43.67 4.19 -24.93
CA LYS A 101 43.32 3.40 -26.11
C LYS A 101 42.84 2.01 -25.73
N LEU A 102 43.50 1.35 -24.78
CA LEU A 102 43.11 0.03 -24.28
C LEU A 102 41.71 0.09 -23.66
N GLN A 103 41.43 1.11 -22.84
CA GLN A 103 40.11 1.36 -22.27
C GLN A 103 39.05 1.49 -23.37
N GLN A 104 39.28 2.33 -24.38
CA GLN A 104 38.35 2.52 -25.49
C GLN A 104 38.09 1.22 -26.27
N GLN A 105 39.14 0.45 -26.55
CA GLN A 105 39.03 -0.82 -27.28
C GLN A 105 38.23 -1.86 -26.49
N MET A 106 38.61 -2.12 -25.23
CA MET A 106 37.93 -3.10 -24.39
C MET A 106 36.47 -2.71 -24.12
N HIS A 107 36.19 -1.41 -24.10
CA HIS A 107 34.84 -0.91 -23.92
C HIS A 107 33.99 -1.08 -25.19
N ALA A 108 34.53 -0.76 -26.37
CA ALA A 108 33.85 -0.98 -27.64
C ALA A 108 33.54 -2.46 -27.88
N GLU A 109 34.51 -3.33 -27.57
CA GLU A 109 34.37 -4.79 -27.63
C GLU A 109 33.28 -5.27 -26.66
N TRP A 110 33.32 -4.81 -25.40
CA TRP A 110 32.34 -5.20 -24.38
C TRP A 110 30.93 -4.82 -24.80
N ILE A 111 30.74 -3.68 -25.47
CA ILE A 111 29.42 -3.26 -25.96
C ILE A 111 28.99 -4.10 -27.17
N SER A 112 29.90 -4.40 -28.10
CA SER A 112 29.58 -5.17 -29.31
C SER A 112 29.06 -6.58 -29.02
N GLU A 113 29.41 -7.13 -27.86
CA GLU A 113 28.96 -8.45 -27.40
C GLU A 113 27.62 -8.42 -26.64
N ARG A 114 26.98 -7.25 -26.45
CA ARG A 114 25.76 -7.12 -25.64
C ARG A 114 24.51 -6.92 -26.46
N THR A 115 23.43 -7.58 -26.04
CA THR A 115 22.09 -7.35 -26.61
C THR A 115 21.46 -6.08 -26.02
N PRO A 116 20.48 -5.47 -26.71
CA PRO A 116 19.72 -4.34 -26.17
C PRO A 116 19.13 -4.59 -24.77
N GLU A 117 18.65 -5.81 -24.50
CA GLU A 117 18.08 -6.22 -23.20
C GLU A 117 19.15 -6.23 -22.09
N GLN A 118 20.37 -6.67 -22.42
CA GLN A 118 21.49 -6.64 -21.48
C GLN A 118 21.94 -5.20 -21.20
N LEU A 119 21.90 -4.31 -22.19
CA LEU A 119 22.23 -2.90 -22.01
C LEU A 119 21.14 -2.13 -21.24
N ALA A 120 19.87 -2.51 -21.40
CA ALA A 120 18.73 -1.91 -20.69
C ALA A 120 18.80 -2.09 -19.16
N SER A 121 19.57 -3.06 -18.67
CA SER A 121 19.83 -3.25 -17.24
C SER A 121 20.66 -2.11 -16.61
N ASN A 122 21.30 -1.26 -17.41
CA ASN A 122 22.15 -0.15 -16.94
C ASN A 122 21.88 1.14 -17.75
N PRO A 123 20.67 1.74 -17.62
CA PRO A 123 20.20 2.81 -18.49
C PRO A 123 21.03 4.10 -18.35
N ASP A 124 21.48 4.44 -17.14
CA ASP A 124 22.27 5.67 -16.89
C ASP A 124 23.56 5.70 -17.72
N TRP A 125 24.24 4.55 -17.83
CA TRP A 125 25.48 4.41 -18.60
C TRP A 125 25.23 4.53 -20.10
N VAL A 126 24.17 3.89 -20.62
CA VAL A 126 23.78 3.97 -22.04
C VAL A 126 23.47 5.42 -22.42
N MET A 127 22.68 6.10 -21.60
CA MET A 127 22.31 7.51 -21.84
C MET A 127 23.51 8.44 -21.87
N GLN A 128 24.52 8.23 -21.01
CA GLN A 128 25.72 9.08 -20.96
C GLN A 128 26.73 8.81 -22.09
N ASN A 129 26.87 7.57 -22.54
CA ASN A 129 27.99 7.16 -23.39
C ASN A 129 27.61 6.78 -24.83
N LYS A 130 26.32 6.56 -25.12
CA LYS A 130 25.85 6.27 -26.48
C LYS A 130 25.19 7.44 -27.18
N ILE A 131 24.63 8.38 -26.43
CA ILE A 131 23.89 9.50 -26.99
C ILE A 131 24.66 10.79 -26.68
N THR A 132 25.51 11.17 -27.63
CA THR A 132 26.34 12.38 -27.51
C THR A 132 25.47 13.61 -27.24
N GLY A 133 25.78 14.33 -26.16
CA GLY A 133 25.10 15.56 -25.76
C GLY A 133 23.78 15.35 -25.02
N LEU A 134 23.35 14.10 -24.77
CA LEU A 134 22.17 13.86 -23.94
C LEU A 134 22.51 13.99 -22.45
N HIS A 135 21.82 14.91 -21.79
CA HIS A 135 21.89 15.10 -20.35
C HIS A 135 20.67 14.46 -19.69
N HIS A 136 20.86 13.91 -18.49
CA HIS A 136 19.76 13.44 -17.67
C HIS A 136 19.95 13.82 -16.20
N MET A 137 18.84 13.94 -15.46
CA MET A 137 18.85 14.17 -14.02
C MET A 137 17.61 13.53 -13.40
N ARG A 138 17.78 12.87 -12.26
CA ARG A 138 16.67 12.34 -11.47
C ARG A 138 16.15 13.41 -10.53
N ALA A 139 14.84 13.52 -10.44
CA ALA A 139 14.16 14.32 -9.44
C ALA A 139 13.26 13.41 -8.60
N PHE A 140 13.12 13.77 -7.33
CA PHE A 140 12.28 13.09 -6.36
C PHE A 140 11.30 14.11 -5.82
N GLY A 141 10.04 13.99 -6.20
CA GLY A 141 8.96 14.75 -5.58
C GLY A 141 8.24 13.93 -4.51
N PRO A 142 7.17 14.48 -3.91
CA PRO A 142 6.47 13.86 -2.79
C PRO A 142 5.86 12.49 -3.13
N LYS A 143 5.28 12.31 -4.33
CA LYS A 143 4.71 11.03 -4.77
C LYS A 143 5.50 10.39 -5.90
N THR A 144 6.22 11.17 -6.72
CA THR A 144 6.85 10.65 -7.94
C THR A 144 8.37 10.72 -7.96
N GLN A 145 8.97 9.73 -8.63
CA GLN A 145 10.37 9.77 -9.06
C GLN A 145 10.41 9.89 -10.59
N VAL A 146 11.05 10.95 -11.09
CA VAL A 146 11.08 11.26 -12.53
C VAL A 146 12.51 11.40 -13.02
N ILE A 147 12.78 10.94 -14.25
CA ILE A 147 14.04 11.16 -14.95
C ILE A 147 13.81 12.22 -16.04
N PHE A 148 14.42 13.38 -15.88
CA PHE A 148 14.46 14.43 -16.90
C PHE A 148 15.58 14.15 -17.88
N MET A 149 15.32 14.28 -19.18
CA MET A 149 16.29 14.04 -20.25
C MET A 149 16.20 15.15 -21.31
N GLY A 150 17.35 15.58 -21.85
CA GLY A 150 17.39 16.60 -22.89
C GLY A 150 18.81 16.98 -23.32
N TRP A 151 18.92 17.71 -24.41
CA TRP A 151 20.22 18.12 -24.98
C TRP A 151 20.78 19.43 -24.40
N ASP A 152 19.98 20.16 -23.61
CA ASP A 152 20.44 21.34 -22.90
C ASP A 152 20.58 21.04 -21.40
N ARG A 153 21.83 21.03 -20.92
CA ARG A 153 22.15 20.72 -19.52
C ARG A 153 21.46 21.68 -18.53
N GLY A 154 21.36 22.96 -18.89
CA GLY A 154 20.75 23.99 -18.05
C GLY A 154 19.26 23.74 -17.85
N SER A 155 18.54 23.44 -18.93
CA SER A 155 17.11 23.14 -18.93
C SER A 155 16.79 21.85 -18.20
N VAL A 156 17.58 20.78 -18.42
CA VAL A 156 17.43 19.51 -17.68
C VAL A 156 17.62 19.72 -16.18
N GLY A 157 18.68 20.43 -15.79
CA GLY A 157 18.94 20.74 -14.38
C GLY A 157 17.85 21.62 -13.76
N LYS A 158 17.36 22.62 -14.49
CA LYS A 158 16.27 23.49 -14.02
C LYS A 158 14.98 22.69 -13.80
N ALA A 159 14.56 21.88 -14.77
CA ALA A 159 13.34 21.09 -14.67
C ALA A 159 13.40 20.10 -13.51
N ALA A 160 14.51 19.36 -13.38
CA ALA A 160 14.68 18.40 -12.29
C ALA A 160 14.69 19.05 -10.90
N ASN A 161 15.29 20.23 -10.76
CA ASN A 161 15.31 20.95 -9.48
C ASN A 161 13.97 21.62 -9.13
N GLN A 162 13.15 21.96 -10.13
CA GLN A 162 11.84 22.56 -9.93
C GLN A 162 10.75 21.53 -9.62
N HIS A 163 10.91 20.31 -10.14
CA HIS A 163 9.94 19.20 -10.00
C HIS A 163 9.41 18.99 -8.57
N PRO A 164 10.23 18.92 -7.51
CA PRO A 164 9.70 18.63 -6.17
C PRO A 164 8.77 19.73 -5.65
N VAL A 165 9.10 20.99 -5.93
CA VAL A 165 8.31 22.15 -5.48
C VAL A 165 7.03 22.28 -6.30
N GLU A 166 7.12 22.04 -7.61
CA GLU A 166 5.98 22.15 -8.52
C GLU A 166 4.98 21.01 -8.30
N GLU A 167 5.45 19.78 -8.06
CA GLU A 167 4.61 18.65 -7.68
C GLU A 167 3.96 18.88 -6.31
N ALA A 168 4.71 19.34 -5.30
CA ALA A 168 4.14 19.63 -3.99
C ALA A 168 3.05 20.71 -4.05
N ARG A 169 3.28 21.79 -4.82
CA ARG A 169 2.26 22.82 -5.02
C ARG A 169 1.04 22.26 -5.72
N ARG A 170 1.21 21.47 -6.79
CA ARG A 170 0.09 20.86 -7.50
C ARG A 170 -0.73 19.94 -6.58
N LEU A 171 -0.08 19.11 -5.77
CA LEU A 171 -0.76 18.23 -4.82
C LEU A 171 -1.55 19.03 -3.77
N GLN A 172 -1.00 20.13 -3.27
CA GLN A 172 -1.71 21.02 -2.35
C GLN A 172 -2.91 21.71 -3.04
N ASP A 173 -2.72 22.22 -4.26
CA ASP A 173 -3.78 22.87 -5.03
C ASP A 173 -4.94 21.87 -5.28
N GLU A 174 -4.62 20.60 -5.60
CA GLU A 174 -5.60 19.51 -5.76
C GLU A 174 -6.34 19.19 -4.44
N GLU A 175 -5.64 19.13 -3.31
CA GLU A 175 -6.23 18.90 -1.98
C GLU A 175 -7.16 20.06 -1.56
N ASP A 176 -6.71 21.30 -1.78
CA ASP A 176 -7.49 22.51 -1.47
C ASP A 176 -8.74 22.60 -2.37
N GLU A 177 -8.63 22.27 -3.66
CA GLU A 177 -9.77 22.21 -4.58
C GLU A 177 -10.79 21.15 -4.13
N ARG A 178 -10.32 19.95 -3.75
CA ARG A 178 -11.17 18.87 -3.21
C ARG A 178 -11.92 19.32 -1.97
N GLU A 179 -11.23 19.91 -0.99
CA GLU A 179 -11.87 20.33 0.25
C GLU A 179 -12.84 21.51 0.05
N ASN A 180 -12.53 22.44 -0.86
CA ASN A 180 -13.44 23.52 -1.24
C ASN A 180 -14.73 22.98 -1.87
N GLU A 181 -14.65 21.97 -2.74
CA GLU A 181 -15.83 21.34 -3.33
C GLU A 181 -16.68 20.61 -2.27
N ARG A 182 -16.03 19.89 -1.36
CA ARG A 182 -16.68 19.17 -0.25
C ARG A 182 -17.40 20.13 0.70
N GLU A 183 -16.76 21.24 1.08
CA GLU A 183 -17.39 22.28 1.89
C GLU A 183 -18.55 22.96 1.14
N ARG A 184 -18.43 23.18 -0.18
CA ARG A 184 -19.53 23.70 -1.01
C ARG A 184 -20.75 22.77 -0.98
N LEU A 185 -20.56 21.46 -1.19
CA LEU A 185 -21.65 20.47 -1.13
C LEU A 185 -22.37 20.52 0.22
N HIS A 186 -21.61 20.58 1.31
CA HIS A 186 -22.17 20.65 2.65
C HIS A 186 -22.88 22.00 2.92
N MET A 187 -22.33 23.11 2.43
CA MET A 187 -22.97 24.43 2.52
C MET A 187 -24.27 24.50 1.72
N ASP A 188 -24.29 23.97 0.49
CA ASP A 188 -25.48 23.90 -0.35
C ASP A 188 -26.57 23.08 0.33
N TYR A 189 -26.19 21.97 0.97
CA TYR A 189 -27.07 21.19 1.80
C TYR A 189 -27.68 22.00 2.96
N LEU A 190 -26.85 22.68 3.77
CA LEU A 190 -27.33 23.49 4.89
C LEU A 190 -28.27 24.63 4.42
N ASN A 191 -27.95 25.24 3.28
CA ASN A 191 -28.75 26.32 2.69
C ASN A 191 -30.12 25.81 2.23
N SER A 192 -30.16 24.67 1.52
CA SER A 192 -31.44 24.06 1.07
C SER A 192 -32.30 23.63 2.25
N ARG A 193 -31.68 23.13 3.32
CA ARG A 193 -32.37 22.67 4.53
C ARG A 193 -32.98 23.80 5.36
N SER A 194 -32.38 25.00 5.36
CA SER A 194 -32.92 26.16 6.09
C SER A 194 -34.36 26.53 5.68
N GLN A 195 -34.82 26.04 4.53
CA GLN A 195 -36.15 26.28 3.97
C GLN A 195 -37.17 25.19 4.32
N GLN A 196 -36.77 24.09 4.96
CA GLN A 196 -37.62 22.93 5.25
C GLN A 196 -37.87 22.75 6.76
N THR A 197 -39.12 22.51 7.15
CA THR A 197 -39.55 22.31 8.55
C THR A 197 -39.77 20.83 8.92
N GLU A 198 -39.20 19.90 8.16
CA GLU A 198 -39.44 18.47 8.35
C GLU A 198 -38.69 17.86 9.55
N ASN A 199 -39.18 16.68 9.97
CA ASN A 199 -38.60 15.90 11.07
C ASN A 199 -37.15 15.51 10.75
N VAL A 200 -36.23 16.15 11.46
CA VAL A 200 -34.80 15.92 11.32
C VAL A 200 -34.44 14.49 11.72
N THR A 201 -33.59 13.84 10.92
CA THR A 201 -33.19 12.44 11.06
C THR A 201 -31.73 12.26 10.64
N PRO A 202 -31.01 11.28 11.20
CA PRO A 202 -29.64 10.95 10.77
C PRO A 202 -29.57 10.35 9.36
N VAL A 203 -30.70 9.99 8.74
CA VAL A 203 -30.75 9.37 7.39
C VAL A 203 -30.26 10.33 6.32
N GLY A 204 -29.38 9.88 5.44
CA GLY A 204 -28.83 10.69 4.34
C GLY A 204 -27.41 10.29 3.97
N ASN A 205 -26.82 11.05 3.05
CA ASN A 205 -25.47 10.84 2.55
C ASN A 205 -24.49 11.80 3.24
N TYR A 206 -23.35 11.29 3.66
CA TYR A 206 -22.28 12.00 4.34
C TYR A 206 -20.95 11.80 3.64
N ILE A 207 -20.19 12.89 3.50
CA ILE A 207 -18.75 12.84 3.24
C ILE A 207 -18.02 12.62 4.57
N VAL A 208 -16.94 11.85 4.54
CA VAL A 208 -16.20 11.43 5.73
C VAL A 208 -14.74 11.91 5.66
N ASP A 209 -14.21 12.34 6.79
CA ASP A 209 -12.80 12.68 7.01
C ASP A 209 -12.23 11.71 8.05
N CYS A 210 -11.09 11.07 7.76
CA CYS A 210 -10.45 10.12 8.66
C CYS A 210 -8.92 10.22 8.58
N GLU A 211 -8.33 11.00 9.49
CA GLU A 211 -6.89 11.31 9.48
C GLU A 211 -6.01 10.05 9.50
N THR A 212 -6.41 9.00 10.23
CA THR A 212 -5.66 7.74 10.28
C THR A 212 -5.59 7.09 8.89
N ILE A 213 -6.72 7.00 8.18
CA ILE A 213 -6.78 6.39 6.86
C ILE A 213 -6.09 7.29 5.82
N GLU A 214 -6.35 8.60 5.85
CA GLU A 214 -5.72 9.56 4.92
C GLU A 214 -4.19 9.56 5.04
N ARG A 215 -3.66 9.36 6.25
CA ARG A 215 -2.21 9.27 6.48
C ARG A 215 -1.60 7.94 6.05
N GLU A 216 -2.27 6.83 6.36
CA GLU A 216 -1.70 5.48 6.15
C GLU A 216 -1.99 4.94 4.75
N PHE A 217 -3.07 5.39 4.11
CA PHE A 217 -3.54 4.97 2.80
C PHE A 217 -3.95 6.17 1.93
N PRO A 218 -3.04 7.13 1.69
CA PRO A 218 -3.38 8.40 1.03
C PRO A 218 -3.96 8.23 -0.38
N ASP A 219 -3.55 7.20 -1.11
CA ASP A 219 -4.02 6.96 -2.48
C ASP A 219 -5.40 6.26 -2.54
N MET A 220 -5.97 5.90 -1.39
CA MET A 220 -7.31 5.31 -1.29
C MET A 220 -8.29 6.19 -0.50
N ALA A 221 -7.85 7.35 -0.01
CA ALA A 221 -8.62 8.15 0.95
C ALA A 221 -9.38 9.35 0.33
N ASP A 222 -9.46 9.43 -1.00
CA ASP A 222 -9.97 10.62 -1.69
C ASP A 222 -11.48 10.84 -1.49
N ASP A 223 -12.28 9.76 -1.48
CA ASP A 223 -13.75 9.82 -1.53
C ASP A 223 -14.42 9.01 -0.41
N LEU A 224 -14.02 9.25 0.84
CA LEU A 224 -14.63 8.54 1.97
C LEU A 224 -16.09 8.97 2.17
N SER A 225 -16.99 8.00 2.26
CA SER A 225 -18.43 8.24 2.34
C SER A 225 -19.16 7.34 3.33
N LEU A 226 -20.33 7.80 3.76
CA LEU A 226 -21.26 7.06 4.62
C LEU A 226 -22.70 7.40 4.23
N ASP A 227 -23.49 6.37 3.91
CA ASP A 227 -24.89 6.48 3.55
C ASP A 227 -25.77 5.85 4.61
N ILE A 228 -26.48 6.67 5.40
CA ILE A 228 -27.34 6.21 6.50
C ILE A 228 -28.78 6.02 6.00
N HIS A 229 -29.29 4.82 6.18
CA HIS A 229 -30.61 4.34 5.78
C HIS A 229 -31.50 4.06 6.99
N ARG A 230 -32.83 4.19 6.79
CA ARG A 230 -33.81 3.66 7.73
C ARG A 230 -33.91 2.15 7.55
N THR A 231 -34.07 1.42 8.65
CA THR A 231 -34.51 0.02 8.60
C THR A 231 -36.00 -0.07 8.94
N ASP A 232 -36.56 -1.27 8.80
CA ASP A 232 -37.93 -1.56 9.23
C ASP A 232 -38.12 -1.48 10.75
N THR A 233 -37.03 -1.48 11.52
CA THR A 233 -37.06 -1.37 12.98
C THR A 233 -36.88 0.09 13.42
N PRO A 234 -37.91 0.73 14.03
CA PRO A 234 -37.82 2.13 14.42
C PRO A 234 -36.66 2.42 15.38
N GLY A 235 -35.83 3.40 15.03
CA GLY A 235 -34.69 3.82 15.85
C GLY A 235 -33.41 3.00 15.62
N VAL A 236 -33.45 2.02 14.72
CA VAL A 236 -32.28 1.34 14.16
C VAL A 236 -32.04 1.88 12.76
N PHE A 237 -30.79 2.13 12.43
CA PHE A 237 -30.35 2.59 11.12
C PHE A 237 -29.26 1.65 10.60
N GLN A 238 -29.22 1.48 9.29
CA GLN A 238 -28.10 0.82 8.61
C GLN A 238 -27.31 1.90 7.90
N ALA A 239 -25.98 1.86 7.95
CA ALA A 239 -25.14 2.75 7.19
C ALA A 239 -24.17 1.97 6.34
N ASP A 240 -24.15 2.26 5.06
CA ASP A 240 -23.17 1.70 4.13
C ASP A 240 -21.99 2.66 4.12
N PHE A 241 -20.78 2.15 4.29
CA PHE A 241 -19.58 2.98 4.34
C PHE A 241 -18.56 2.54 3.31
N ASN A 242 -17.89 3.52 2.72
CA ASN A 242 -16.70 3.33 1.92
C ASN A 242 -15.62 4.24 2.47
N PHE A 243 -14.66 3.65 3.18
CA PHE A 243 -13.53 4.32 3.81
C PHE A 243 -12.24 4.06 3.01
N GLY A 244 -12.37 3.76 1.71
CA GLY A 244 -11.26 3.56 0.79
C GLY A 244 -10.65 2.17 0.91
N VAL A 245 -9.89 1.96 1.99
CA VAL A 245 -9.25 0.66 2.30
C VAL A 245 -10.25 -0.35 2.88
N LEU A 246 -11.36 0.13 3.43
CA LEU A 246 -12.44 -0.68 3.98
C LEU A 246 -13.79 -0.25 3.40
N GLU A 247 -14.62 -1.22 3.03
CA GLU A 247 -16.04 -1.00 2.75
C GLU A 247 -16.89 -1.92 3.61
N GLY A 248 -18.10 -1.50 3.97
CA GLY A 248 -18.91 -2.30 4.87
C GLY A 248 -20.26 -1.73 5.24
N VAL A 249 -20.84 -2.33 6.27
CA VAL A 249 -22.14 -1.96 6.83
C VAL A 249 -21.98 -1.71 8.33
N MET A 250 -22.59 -0.62 8.81
CA MET A 250 -22.73 -0.29 10.21
C MET A 250 -24.21 -0.34 10.62
N ILE A 251 -24.56 -1.05 11.69
CA ILE A 251 -25.86 -0.91 12.35
C ILE A 251 -25.71 0.11 13.46
N ILE A 252 -26.58 1.12 13.46
CA ILE A 252 -26.52 2.28 14.35
C ILE A 252 -27.81 2.34 15.17
N CYS A 253 -27.70 2.40 16.50
CA CYS A 253 -28.85 2.54 17.38
C CYS A 253 -28.48 3.29 18.67
N SER A 254 -29.44 4.00 19.25
CA SER A 254 -29.24 4.71 20.52
C SER A 254 -29.30 3.81 21.75
N GLU A 255 -29.93 2.64 21.64
CA GLU A 255 -30.11 1.69 22.74
C GLU A 255 -29.26 0.43 22.50
N LYS A 256 -28.40 0.10 23.48
CA LYS A 256 -27.47 -1.03 23.36
C LYS A 256 -28.18 -2.37 23.19
N SER A 257 -29.22 -2.63 23.98
CA SER A 257 -30.02 -3.86 23.91
C SER A 257 -30.64 -4.06 22.53
N ALA A 258 -31.25 -3.00 21.97
CA ALA A 258 -31.86 -3.06 20.65
C ALA A 258 -30.81 -3.28 19.55
N LEU A 259 -29.63 -2.66 19.65
CA LEU A 259 -28.52 -2.89 18.73
C LEU A 259 -28.05 -4.36 18.76
N ASP A 260 -27.83 -4.88 19.96
CA ASP A 260 -27.35 -6.25 20.17
C ASP A 260 -28.38 -7.28 19.68
N GLU A 261 -29.67 -7.06 19.96
CA GLU A 261 -30.77 -7.92 19.52
C GLU A 261 -30.93 -7.89 17.99
N TYR A 262 -30.89 -6.70 17.36
CA TYR A 262 -30.99 -6.56 15.91
C TYR A 262 -29.87 -7.30 15.18
N CYS A 263 -28.61 -7.07 15.58
CA CYS A 263 -27.47 -7.76 14.97
C CYS A 263 -27.50 -9.28 15.20
N ALA A 264 -27.97 -9.73 16.38
CA ALA A 264 -28.08 -11.15 16.68
C ALA A 264 -29.19 -11.82 15.86
N GLN A 265 -30.32 -11.14 15.63
CA GLN A 265 -31.39 -11.65 14.78
C GLN A 265 -30.94 -11.73 13.32
N ALA A 266 -30.34 -10.66 12.78
CA ALA A 266 -29.82 -10.63 11.41
C ALA A 266 -28.79 -11.75 11.15
N ASN A 267 -27.95 -12.10 12.15
CA ASN A 267 -27.03 -13.23 12.03
C ASN A 267 -27.74 -14.60 12.06
N ARG A 268 -28.87 -14.75 12.78
CA ARG A 268 -29.60 -16.04 12.82
C ARG A 268 -30.37 -16.29 11.54
N ASP A 269 -30.92 -15.24 10.94
CA ASP A 269 -31.71 -15.35 9.73
C ASP A 269 -30.85 -15.89 8.56
N ASP A 270 -29.59 -15.45 8.45
CA ASP A 270 -28.60 -15.98 7.47
C ASP A 270 -28.31 -17.50 7.65
N GLU A 271 -28.21 -17.97 8.89
CA GLU A 271 -27.94 -19.39 9.20
C GLU A 271 -29.15 -20.29 8.93
N SER A 272 -30.37 -19.75 9.07
CA SER A 272 -31.60 -20.54 8.93
C SER A 272 -31.95 -20.90 7.49
N ASP A 273 -31.53 -20.09 6.51
CA ASP A 273 -31.80 -20.29 5.09
C ASP A 273 -31.03 -21.49 4.48
N TRP A 274 -30.05 -22.06 5.18
CA TRP A 274 -29.27 -23.22 4.71
C TRP A 274 -29.79 -24.58 5.16
N ASN A 275 -30.47 -24.62 6.31
CA ASN A 275 -30.83 -25.90 6.91
C ASN A 275 -32.09 -26.54 6.27
N ASP A 276 -32.69 -25.87 5.27
CA ASP A 276 -33.89 -26.33 4.54
C ASP A 276 -33.56 -26.84 3.12
N SER A 277 -32.28 -26.92 2.72
CA SER A 277 -31.88 -27.42 1.38
C SER A 277 -30.95 -28.64 1.39
N VAL A 278 -30.87 -29.37 2.51
CA VAL A 278 -30.06 -30.60 2.61
C VAL A 278 -30.91 -31.77 3.07
N ASP A 279 -32.04 -32.00 2.41
CA ASP A 279 -32.69 -33.31 2.41
C ASP A 279 -33.03 -33.69 0.97
N GLU A 280 -32.74 -34.95 0.64
CA GLU A 280 -33.18 -35.68 -0.55
C GLU A 280 -32.29 -35.59 -1.80
N GLU A 281 -31.08 -36.19 -1.75
CA GLU A 281 -30.67 -37.07 -2.84
C GLU A 281 -30.18 -38.42 -2.30
N GLY A 282 -30.90 -39.45 -2.73
CA GLY A 282 -30.77 -40.83 -2.28
C GLY A 282 -29.43 -41.46 -2.62
N SER A 283 -28.79 -42.01 -1.60
CA SER A 283 -27.76 -43.04 -1.76
C SER A 283 -28.45 -44.41 -1.78
N GLU A 284 -28.78 -44.89 -2.98
CA GLU A 284 -29.00 -46.31 -3.22
C GLU A 284 -27.67 -46.99 -3.58
N GLU A 285 -27.62 -48.29 -3.25
CA GLU A 285 -26.62 -49.31 -3.56
C GLU A 285 -25.44 -49.46 -2.58
N GLU A 286 -25.05 -50.64 -2.09
CA GLU A 286 -25.54 -52.04 -2.13
C GLU A 286 -24.60 -52.74 -1.11
N THR A 287 -25.11 -53.33 -0.02
CA THR A 287 -24.32 -54.31 0.76
C THR A 287 -25.21 -55.46 1.22
N ASP A 288 -25.20 -56.51 0.41
CA ASP A 288 -25.62 -57.85 0.76
C ASP A 288 -24.55 -58.55 1.62
N ASN A 289 -24.91 -58.91 2.86
CA ASN A 289 -24.84 -60.31 3.35
C ASN A 289 -25.28 -60.42 4.82
N ASP A 290 -26.46 -61.03 4.99
CA ASP A 290 -26.80 -62.16 5.86
C ASP A 290 -25.95 -62.41 7.13
N ASP A 291 -26.54 -62.24 8.32
CA ASP A 291 -26.85 -63.37 9.22
C ASP A 291 -27.68 -62.97 10.48
N SER A 292 -28.81 -63.67 10.67
CA SER A 292 -29.43 -64.10 11.94
C SER A 292 -30.04 -63.12 13.00
N VAL A 293 -31.39 -63.11 13.00
CA VAL A 293 -32.49 -62.88 14.00
C VAL A 293 -32.21 -63.09 15.53
N PRO A 294 -33.14 -62.78 16.51
CA PRO A 294 -34.40 -61.98 16.51
C PRO A 294 -34.69 -61.07 17.75
N ALA A 295 -35.82 -60.34 17.66
CA ALA A 295 -36.75 -59.87 18.72
C ALA A 295 -36.42 -58.53 19.44
N THR A 296 -37.29 -57.51 19.43
CA THR A 296 -38.63 -57.49 20.04
C THR A 296 -39.42 -56.26 19.55
N GLU A 297 -40.61 -56.49 18.96
CA GLU A 297 -41.94 -56.07 19.44
C GLU A 297 -42.28 -54.57 19.56
N ASN A 298 -43.28 -54.18 18.74
CA ASN A 298 -44.45 -53.34 19.05
C ASN A 298 -44.20 -51.88 19.52
N VAL A 299 -44.80 -50.83 18.94
CA VAL A 299 -46.24 -50.58 18.78
C VAL A 299 -46.43 -49.41 17.79
N LYS A 300 -47.23 -49.61 16.73
CA LYS A 300 -47.95 -48.52 16.04
C LYS A 300 -49.07 -48.02 16.95
N LEU A 301 -49.32 -46.71 16.99
CA LEU A 301 -50.63 -46.11 16.69
C LEU A 301 -50.55 -44.59 16.83
N GLY A 302 -50.92 -43.91 15.75
CA GLY A 302 -50.96 -42.45 15.69
C GLY A 302 -52.16 -41.85 16.43
N ALA A 303 -52.03 -40.57 16.76
CA ALA A 303 -53.16 -39.68 16.99
C ALA A 303 -52.73 -38.24 16.72
N LYS A 304 -53.37 -37.62 15.72
CA LYS A 304 -53.37 -36.18 15.45
C LYS A 304 -53.67 -35.41 16.74
N ARG A 305 -52.85 -34.42 17.09
CA ARG A 305 -53.22 -33.34 18.01
C ARG A 305 -52.62 -32.00 17.56
N ASN A 306 -53.51 -31.01 17.59
CA ASN A 306 -53.41 -29.63 17.14
C ASN A 306 -52.21 -28.83 17.72
N PRO A 307 -51.78 -27.75 17.03
CA PRO A 307 -50.66 -26.93 17.47
C PRO A 307 -50.96 -26.20 18.79
N PRO A 308 -50.01 -26.15 19.75
CA PRO A 308 -50.19 -25.39 20.96
C PRO A 308 -50.08 -23.89 20.69
N ALA A 309 -51.17 -23.21 21.07
CA ALA A 309 -51.38 -21.79 21.27
C ALA A 309 -50.14 -20.89 21.33
N SER A 310 -50.18 -19.87 20.48
CA SER A 310 -49.43 -18.63 20.57
C SER A 310 -49.51 -18.03 21.98
N LYS A 311 -48.35 -17.91 22.64
CA LYS A 311 -48.23 -17.06 23.81
C LYS A 311 -48.45 -15.61 23.37
N PRO A 312 -49.22 -14.80 24.10
CA PRO A 312 -49.41 -13.40 23.75
C PRO A 312 -48.08 -12.67 23.95
N MET A 313 -47.43 -12.30 22.85
CA MET A 313 -46.34 -11.33 22.88
C MET A 313 -46.86 -10.05 23.53
N THR A 314 -46.28 -9.71 24.67
CA THR A 314 -46.41 -8.41 25.29
C THR A 314 -46.14 -7.33 24.26
N ARG A 315 -47.15 -6.48 24.00
CA ARG A 315 -47.02 -5.27 23.18
C ARG A 315 -45.70 -4.55 23.54
N PRO A 316 -44.83 -4.22 22.57
CA PRO A 316 -43.74 -3.29 22.84
C PRO A 316 -44.33 -1.97 23.37
N LYS A 317 -43.75 -1.47 24.45
CA LYS A 317 -44.13 -0.20 25.08
C LYS A 317 -44.15 0.87 23.99
N LYS A 318 -45.31 1.53 23.83
CA LYS A 318 -45.45 2.74 23.01
C LYS A 318 -44.29 3.68 23.32
N TYR A 319 -43.48 3.98 22.30
CA TYR A 319 -42.53 5.09 22.33
C TYR A 319 -43.30 6.34 22.74
N LYS A 320 -42.92 6.94 23.87
CA LYS A 320 -43.43 8.25 24.26
C LYS A 320 -42.87 9.26 23.28
N ALA A 321 -43.71 9.74 22.37
CA ALA A 321 -43.43 10.92 21.57
C ALA A 321 -43.17 12.10 22.52
N GLY A 322 -41.94 12.61 22.53
CA GLY A 322 -41.58 13.79 23.33
C GLY A 322 -40.15 13.85 23.88
N HIS A 323 -39.29 12.84 23.65
CA HIS A 323 -37.88 12.95 24.05
C HIS A 323 -37.05 13.53 22.89
N ASP A 324 -36.24 14.56 23.18
CA ASP A 324 -35.20 15.12 22.29
C ASP A 324 -34.41 13.93 21.68
N GLN A 325 -34.27 13.88 20.35
CA GLN A 325 -33.62 12.74 19.69
C GLN A 325 -32.19 12.55 20.26
N PRO A 326 -31.75 11.30 20.47
CA PRO A 326 -30.45 11.02 21.04
C PRO A 326 -29.36 11.57 20.13
N ARG A 327 -28.39 12.28 20.71
CA ARG A 327 -27.22 12.79 19.96
C ARG A 327 -26.09 11.78 19.90
N LYS A 328 -26.14 10.77 20.76
CA LYS A 328 -25.15 9.69 20.84
C LYS A 328 -25.81 8.39 20.40
N TYR A 329 -25.15 7.74 19.46
CA TYR A 329 -25.51 6.42 18.96
C TYR A 329 -24.36 5.45 19.20
N LEU A 330 -24.72 4.20 19.41
CA LEU A 330 -23.82 3.07 19.39
C LEU A 330 -23.85 2.49 17.97
N LEU A 331 -22.72 1.95 17.51
CA LEU A 331 -22.66 1.23 16.26
C LEU A 331 -21.99 -0.12 16.40
N LYS A 332 -22.38 -1.04 15.54
CA LYS A 332 -21.66 -2.28 15.23
C LYS A 332 -21.39 -2.32 13.74
N LEU A 333 -20.19 -2.70 13.33
CA LEU A 333 -19.80 -2.76 11.93
C LEU A 333 -19.22 -4.11 11.55
N LYS A 334 -19.45 -4.49 10.29
CA LYS A 334 -18.73 -5.55 9.59
C LYS A 334 -18.24 -4.99 8.26
N CYS A 335 -17.13 -5.50 7.76
CA CYS A 335 -16.49 -4.89 6.59
C CYS A 335 -15.66 -5.88 5.79
N ARG A 336 -15.20 -5.40 4.65
CA ARG A 336 -14.25 -6.04 3.75
C ARG A 336 -13.08 -5.10 3.53
N GLU A 337 -11.88 -5.66 3.58
CA GLU A 337 -10.65 -4.99 3.19
C GLU A 337 -10.47 -5.03 1.66
N MET A 338 -10.09 -3.91 1.06
CA MET A 338 -10.15 -3.68 -0.39
C MET A 338 -8.89 -4.07 -1.16
N GLY A 339 -7.77 -4.37 -0.50
CA GLY A 339 -6.53 -4.81 -1.10
C GLY A 339 -6.54 -6.30 -1.46
N GLU A 340 -6.81 -7.17 -0.49
CA GLU A 340 -6.92 -8.62 -0.68
C GLU A 340 -8.38 -9.11 -0.75
N GLY A 341 -9.36 -8.27 -0.43
CA GLY A 341 -10.78 -8.66 -0.44
C GLY A 341 -11.18 -9.49 0.77
N MET A 342 -10.49 -9.37 1.91
CA MET A 342 -10.78 -10.17 3.11
C MET A 342 -12.02 -9.65 3.85
N ILE A 343 -13.00 -10.53 4.11
CA ILE A 343 -14.18 -10.20 4.92
C ILE A 343 -13.87 -10.36 6.41
N HIS A 344 -14.16 -9.31 7.18
CA HIS A 344 -14.14 -9.30 8.64
C HIS A 344 -15.58 -9.45 9.16
N PHE A 345 -15.97 -10.71 9.36
CA PHE A 345 -17.33 -11.05 9.76
C PHE A 345 -17.63 -10.84 11.25
N GLN A 346 -16.59 -10.71 12.09
CA GLN A 346 -16.75 -10.40 13.50
C GLN A 346 -17.08 -8.92 13.68
N ALA A 347 -18.24 -8.65 14.30
CA ALA A 347 -18.71 -7.28 14.44
C ALA A 347 -17.83 -6.47 15.40
N SER A 348 -17.31 -5.35 14.91
CA SER A 348 -16.56 -4.37 15.69
C SER A 348 -17.49 -3.29 16.24
N ASN A 349 -17.16 -2.70 17.40
CA ASN A 349 -18.03 -1.73 18.07
C ASN A 349 -17.55 -0.29 17.82
N GLY A 350 -18.46 0.67 17.99
CA GLY A 350 -18.12 2.08 17.98
C GLY A 350 -19.24 2.97 18.51
N THR A 351 -19.05 4.28 18.37
CA THR A 351 -20.04 5.30 18.72
C THR A 351 -20.04 6.44 17.72
N ILE A 352 -21.20 7.06 17.53
CA ILE A 352 -21.38 8.29 16.75
C ILE A 352 -21.97 9.37 17.67
N ASN A 353 -21.38 10.56 17.67
CA ASN A 353 -21.83 11.71 18.44
C ASN A 353 -22.13 12.90 17.51
N PHE A 354 -23.42 13.17 17.30
CA PHE A 354 -23.88 14.32 16.52
C PHE A 354 -23.64 15.62 17.28
N LYS A 355 -23.03 16.59 16.58
CA LYS A 355 -22.64 17.88 17.16
C LYS A 355 -23.83 18.85 17.26
N ASP A 356 -24.82 18.68 16.40
CA ASP A 356 -26.00 19.53 16.30
C ASP A 356 -27.31 18.73 16.37
N LYS A 357 -28.44 19.42 16.53
CA LYS A 357 -29.78 18.81 16.51
C LYS A 357 -30.26 18.50 15.09
N ASN A 358 -29.54 18.97 14.08
CA ASN A 358 -29.88 18.85 12.67
C ASN A 358 -29.28 17.58 12.04
N PHE A 359 -28.53 16.79 12.81
CA PHE A 359 -27.73 15.65 12.33
C PHE A 359 -26.82 16.01 11.16
N ALA A 360 -26.40 17.27 11.04
CA ALA A 360 -25.64 17.73 9.88
C ALA A 360 -24.15 17.38 9.98
N ARG A 361 -23.64 17.28 11.21
CA ARG A 361 -22.25 16.88 11.49
C ARG A 361 -22.16 15.94 12.68
N PHE A 362 -21.24 14.99 12.61
CA PHE A 362 -20.92 14.14 13.76
C PHE A 362 -19.44 13.74 13.81
N GLU A 363 -19.04 13.25 14.96
CA GLU A 363 -17.77 12.57 15.18
C GLU A 363 -18.06 11.11 15.56
N GLY A 364 -17.44 10.19 14.84
CA GLY A 364 -17.50 8.76 15.07
C GLY A 364 -16.18 8.24 15.63
N VAL A 365 -16.26 7.22 16.47
CA VAL A 365 -15.10 6.46 16.95
C VAL A 365 -15.43 4.99 16.85
N ALA A 366 -14.63 4.21 16.14
CA ALA A 366 -14.85 2.78 15.97
C ALA A 366 -13.54 1.99 15.90
N ASP A 367 -13.64 0.70 16.14
CA ASP A 367 -12.56 -0.24 15.85
C ASP A 367 -12.68 -0.70 14.40
N PHE A 368 -11.64 -0.49 13.60
CA PHE A 368 -11.56 -0.91 12.21
C PHE A 368 -10.50 -2.01 12.06
N PRO A 369 -10.88 -3.21 11.60
CA PRO A 369 -9.90 -4.25 11.27
C PRO A 369 -8.81 -3.73 10.34
N ASP A 370 -7.56 -4.15 10.58
CA ASP A 370 -6.35 -3.79 9.82
C ASP A 370 -5.95 -2.30 9.78
N VAL A 371 -6.80 -1.39 10.28
CA VAL A 371 -6.49 0.03 10.44
C VAL A 371 -6.13 0.36 11.89
N GLY A 372 -6.96 -0.05 12.86
CA GLY A 372 -6.66 0.19 14.27
C GLY A 372 -7.88 0.24 15.20
N GLN A 373 -7.60 0.38 16.50
CA GLN A 373 -8.61 0.51 17.54
C GLN A 373 -8.88 1.97 17.87
N GLY A 374 -10.15 2.31 18.16
CA GLY A 374 -10.55 3.65 18.57
C GLY A 374 -10.24 4.74 17.54
N VAL A 375 -10.34 4.42 16.25
CA VAL A 375 -10.09 5.34 15.15
C VAL A 375 -11.23 6.36 15.07
N SER A 376 -10.87 7.65 15.07
CA SER A 376 -11.84 8.74 14.96
C SER A 376 -12.06 9.12 13.50
N PHE A 377 -13.31 9.46 13.17
CA PHE A 377 -13.71 9.96 11.86
C PHE A 377 -14.77 11.05 12.00
N PHE A 378 -14.77 12.02 11.11
CA PHE A 378 -15.74 13.11 11.07
C PHE A 378 -16.61 12.96 9.84
N ALA A 379 -17.89 13.31 9.97
CA ALA A 379 -18.82 13.23 8.85
C ALA A 379 -19.63 14.52 8.71
N ARG A 380 -19.81 14.96 7.47
CA ARG A 380 -20.62 16.12 7.08
C ARG A 380 -21.71 15.66 6.12
N LYS A 381 -22.96 15.99 6.44
CA LYS A 381 -24.11 15.61 5.63
C LYS A 381 -24.21 16.46 4.37
N ILE A 382 -24.44 15.83 3.22
CA ILE A 382 -24.58 16.52 1.92
C ILE A 382 -25.95 16.30 1.28
N SER A 383 -26.73 15.32 1.77
CA SER A 383 -28.09 15.04 1.29
C SER A 383 -28.91 14.37 2.38
N ASP A 384 -30.23 14.63 2.45
CA ASP A 384 -31.17 13.85 3.29
C ASP A 384 -31.63 12.55 2.59
N VAL A 385 -31.30 12.37 1.31
CA VAL A 385 -31.56 11.14 0.54
C VAL A 385 -30.25 10.35 0.44
N PRO A 386 -30.14 9.17 1.07
CA PRO A 386 -28.96 8.32 0.94
C PRO A 386 -28.88 7.71 -0.47
N CYS A 387 -27.68 7.37 -0.92
CA CYS A 387 -27.49 6.55 -2.12
C CYS A 387 -28.15 5.18 -1.93
N PRO A 388 -28.65 4.49 -2.98
CA PRO A 388 -29.22 3.16 -2.82
C PRO A 388 -28.25 2.21 -2.13
N SER A 389 -28.71 1.54 -1.08
CA SER A 389 -27.90 0.57 -0.36
C SER A 389 -27.50 -0.59 -1.28
N GLY A 390 -26.19 -0.79 -1.41
CA GLY A 390 -25.60 -1.90 -2.19
C GLY A 390 -25.16 -3.07 -1.33
N ASN A 391 -25.10 -2.86 -0.01
CA ASN A 391 -24.50 -3.78 0.94
C ASN A 391 -25.52 -4.21 1.99
N ASP A 392 -25.47 -5.48 2.39
CA ASP A 392 -26.30 -6.00 3.48
C ASP A 392 -25.43 -6.57 4.60
N TRP A 393 -25.94 -6.54 5.82
CA TRP A 393 -25.25 -7.06 7.00
C TRP A 393 -24.86 -8.54 6.85
N THR A 394 -25.69 -9.33 6.15
CA THR A 394 -25.44 -10.75 5.87
C THR A 394 -24.37 -10.94 4.79
N GLY A 395 -24.14 -9.95 3.93
CA GLY A 395 -23.07 -9.94 2.93
C GLY A 395 -21.65 -9.92 3.52
N TYR A 396 -21.53 -9.78 4.84
CA TYR A 396 -20.27 -9.88 5.58
C TYR A 396 -20.33 -10.99 6.64
N SER A 397 -21.09 -12.06 6.43
CA SER A 397 -21.16 -13.19 7.36
C SER A 397 -19.94 -14.12 7.27
N GLU A 398 -19.77 -14.99 8.27
CA GLU A 398 -18.73 -16.03 8.26
C GLU A 398 -18.91 -16.96 7.06
N ARG A 399 -20.16 -17.27 6.72
CA ARG A 399 -20.51 -18.02 5.51
C ARG A 399 -20.01 -17.32 4.24
N GLN A 400 -20.26 -16.01 4.08
CA GLN A 400 -19.80 -15.30 2.89
C GLN A 400 -18.26 -15.25 2.83
N TYR A 401 -17.61 -15.04 3.99
CA TYR A 401 -16.15 -15.16 4.10
C TYR A 401 -15.64 -16.52 3.62
N GLU A 402 -16.26 -17.62 4.05
CA GLU A 402 -15.87 -18.97 3.64
C GLU A 402 -16.06 -19.22 2.14
N ILE A 403 -17.18 -18.77 1.57
CA ILE A 403 -17.44 -18.85 0.12
C ILE A 403 -16.36 -18.12 -0.67
N GLU A 404 -16.08 -16.87 -0.32
CA GLU A 404 -15.09 -16.05 -1.04
C GLU A 404 -13.66 -16.56 -0.85
N ARG A 405 -13.34 -17.06 0.35
CA ARG A 405 -12.04 -17.67 0.65
C ARG A 405 -11.78 -18.89 -0.24
N VAL A 406 -12.77 -19.78 -0.42
CA VAL A 406 -12.64 -20.96 -1.29
C VAL A 406 -12.52 -20.55 -2.76
N ASN A 407 -13.33 -19.58 -3.20
CA ASN A 407 -13.34 -19.13 -4.58
C ASN A 407 -12.05 -18.40 -5.00
N ARG A 408 -11.28 -17.84 -4.06
CA ARG A 408 -9.99 -17.18 -4.34
C ARG A 408 -8.92 -18.12 -4.92
N TRP A 409 -9.05 -19.44 -4.68
CA TRP A 409 -8.06 -20.44 -5.08
C TRP A 409 -8.54 -21.41 -6.17
N ARG A 410 -9.71 -21.16 -6.75
CA ARG A 410 -10.23 -21.89 -7.92
C ARG A 410 -10.00 -21.07 -9.17
#